data_AF-A0AAU4B763-F1
#
_entry.id   AF-A0AAU4B763-F1
#
_cell.length_a   1.000
_cell.length_b   1.000
_cell.length_c   1.000
_cell.angle_alpha   90.00
_cell.angle_beta   90.00
_cell.angle_gamma   90.00
#
_symmetry.space_group_name_H-M   'P 1'
#
loop_
_entity.id
_entity.type
_entity.pdbx_description
1 polymer ?
#
loop_
_entity_poly.entity_id
_entity_poly.type
_entity_poly.pdbx_seq_one_letter_code
_entity_poly.pdbx_strand_id
1 'polypeptide(L)' 'METISVSIRDTAAAARHARFGALPERIPFEAMVEEQTPAPKPTDDYAPERSLISYSCLALDLGL' A
#
# COMPACT_ATOMS: atom_id res chain seq x y z
N MET A 1 -9.29 -6.22 -45.99
CA MET A 1 -8.21 -5.39 -45.41
C MET A 1 -8.83 -4.67 -44.22
N GLU A 2 -9.06 -5.40 -43.13
CA GLU A 2 -9.78 -4.88 -41.96
C GLU A 2 -8.84 -4.00 -41.14
N THR A 3 -9.19 -2.72 -41.11
CA THR A 3 -8.55 -1.72 -40.27
C THR A 3 -8.92 -1.97 -38.82
N ILE A 4 -7.93 -2.39 -38.04
CA ILE A 4 -7.98 -2.52 -36.59
C ILE A 4 -8.49 -1.19 -36.01
N SER A 5 -9.65 -1.21 -35.36
CA SER A 5 -10.12 -0.12 -34.51
C SER A 5 -9.21 -0.06 -33.28
N VAL A 6 -8.07 0.61 -33.39
CA VAL A 6 -7.17 0.82 -32.24
C VAL A 6 -7.86 1.74 -31.25
N SER A 7 -8.11 1.25 -30.05
CA SER A 7 -8.76 2.02 -28.99
C SER A 7 -7.83 3.14 -28.50
N ILE A 8 -8.41 4.25 -28.05
CA ILE A 8 -7.66 5.36 -27.41
C ILE A 8 -6.83 4.87 -26.20
N ARG A 9 -7.28 3.80 -25.54
CA ARG A 9 -6.52 3.19 -24.44
C ARG A 9 -5.23 2.50 -24.94
N ASP A 10 -5.30 1.87 -26.10
CA ASP A 10 -4.17 1.17 -26.70
C ASP A 10 -3.15 2.16 -27.25
N THR A 11 -3.59 3.28 -27.83
CA THR A 11 -2.70 4.36 -28.27
C THR A 11 -1.99 5.02 -27.08
N ALA A 12 -2.71 5.29 -25.99
CA ALA A 12 -2.11 5.83 -24.77
C ALA A 12 -1.11 4.85 -24.13
N ALA A 13 -1.41 3.55 -24.16
CA ALA A 13 -0.49 2.51 -23.67
C ALA A 13 0.78 2.42 -24.54
N ALA A 14 0.64 2.45 -25.87
CA ALA A 14 1.76 2.46 -26.80
C ALA A 14 2.67 3.69 -26.60
N ALA A 15 2.09 4.88 -26.41
CA ALA A 15 2.84 6.09 -26.11
C ALA A 15 3.61 6.01 -24.79
N ARG A 16 3.05 5.34 -23.77
CA ARG A 16 3.77 5.09 -22.50
C ARG A 16 4.93 4.11 -22.70
N HIS A 17 4.72 2.99 -23.38
CA HIS A 17 5.80 2.02 -23.64
C HIS A 17 6.92 2.62 -24.49
N ALA A 18 6.61 3.47 -25.47
CA ALA A 18 7.63 4.17 -26.26
C ALA A 18 8.47 5.15 -25.40
N ARG A 19 7.86 5.77 -24.39
CA ARG A 19 8.53 6.72 -23.48
C ARG A 19 9.31 6.03 -22.36
N PHE A 20 8.78 4.96 -21.80
CA PHE A 20 9.27 4.35 -20.56
C PHE A 20 9.82 2.94 -20.72
N GLY A 21 9.70 2.34 -21.91
CA GLY A 21 10.10 0.96 -22.16
C GLY A 21 9.17 -0.06 -21.53
N ALA A 22 9.70 -1.26 -21.29
CA ALA A 22 9.01 -2.34 -20.60
C ALA A 22 9.16 -2.21 -19.08
N LEU A 23 8.20 -2.76 -18.34
CA LEU A 23 8.35 -2.92 -16.90
C LEU A 23 9.52 -3.87 -16.59
N PRO A 24 10.31 -3.61 -15.55
CA PRO A 24 11.28 -4.57 -15.04
C PRO A 24 10.61 -5.88 -14.63
N GLU A 25 11.42 -6.93 -14.49
CA GLU A 25 10.96 -8.20 -13.93
C GLU A 25 10.36 -8.00 -12.54
N ARG A 26 9.33 -8.80 -12.21
CA ARG A 26 8.72 -8.76 -10.89
C ARG A 26 9.72 -9.25 -9.85
N ILE A 27 9.77 -8.56 -8.72
CA ILE A 27 10.51 -9.01 -7.55
C ILE A 27 9.82 -10.28 -7.02
N PRO A 28 10.56 -11.38 -6.76
CA PRO A 28 9.99 -12.57 -6.17
C PRO A 28 9.44 -12.24 -4.77
N PHE A 29 8.35 -12.90 -4.35
CA PHE A 29 7.71 -12.62 -3.07
C PHE A 29 8.66 -12.81 -1.89
N GLU A 30 9.57 -13.76 -2.01
CA GLU A 30 10.61 -14.07 -1.03
C GLU A 30 11.61 -12.92 -0.84
N ALA A 31 11.79 -12.06 -1.84
CA ALA A 31 12.63 -10.87 -1.74
C ALA A 31 11.85 -9.62 -1.28
N MET A 32 10.53 -9.73 -1.08
CA MET A 32 9.68 -8.66 -0.55
C MET A 32 9.43 -8.79 0.96
N VAL A 33 10.00 -9.80 1.61
CA VAL A 33 9.85 -10.03 3.05
C VAL A 33 11.16 -9.73 3.78
N GLU A 34 11.03 -9.20 5.00
CA GLU A 34 12.16 -8.99 5.91
C GLU A 34 11.92 -9.85 7.17
N GLU A 35 12.93 -10.62 7.57
CA GLU A 35 12.88 -11.39 8.80
C GLU A 35 13.20 -10.49 9.99
N GLN A 36 12.28 -10.43 10.96
CA GLN A 36 12.46 -9.69 12.19
C GLN A 36 12.53 -10.67 13.36
N THR A 37 13.54 -10.50 14.24
CA THR A 37 13.54 -11.19 15.53
C THR A 37 12.28 -10.82 16.31
N PRO A 38 11.55 -11.77 16.90
CA PRO A 38 10.39 -11.45 17.70
C PRO A 38 10.80 -10.51 18.84
N ALA A 39 10.00 -9.46 19.06
CA ALA A 39 10.19 -8.61 20.23
C ALA A 39 10.09 -9.46 21.50
N PRO A 40 10.83 -9.12 22.57
CA PRO A 40 10.63 -9.75 23.87
C PRO A 40 9.14 -9.72 24.24
N LYS A 41 8.66 -10.81 24.84
CA LYS A 41 7.29 -10.85 25.35
C LYS A 41 7.10 -9.64 26.27
N PRO A 42 6.12 -8.76 26.03
CA PRO A 42 5.83 -7.70 26.98
C PRO A 42 5.57 -8.36 28.35
N THR A 43 6.10 -7.76 29.42
CA THR A 43 5.61 -8.05 30.76
C THR A 43 4.09 -7.84 30.74
N ASP A 44 3.35 -8.69 31.46
CA ASP A 44 1.89 -8.65 31.55
C ASP A 44 1.43 -7.40 32.34
N ASP A 45 1.81 -6.22 31.84
CA ASP A 45 1.41 -4.90 32.29
C ASP A 45 0.17 -4.43 31.49
N TYR A 46 -0.60 -5.38 30.96
CA TYR A 46 -1.86 -5.08 30.28
C TYR A 46 -2.84 -4.53 31.31
N ALA A 47 -2.88 -3.21 31.41
CA ALA A 47 -3.86 -2.47 32.19
C ALA A 47 -4.99 -2.03 31.24
N PRO A 48 -6.12 -2.77 31.15
CA PRO A 48 -7.22 -2.40 30.27
C PRO A 48 -7.75 -0.99 30.55
N GLU A 49 -7.73 -0.57 31.81
CA GLU A 49 -8.02 0.79 32.29
C GLU A 49 -7.11 1.89 31.71
N ARG A 50 -5.87 1.56 31.32
CA ARG A 50 -4.93 2.50 30.67
C ARG A 50 -5.02 2.47 29.15
N SER A 51 -5.57 1.41 28.57
CA SER A 51 -5.72 1.23 27.12
C SER A 51 -6.93 1.99 26.55
N LEU A 52 -7.84 2.46 27.42
CA LEU A 52 -9.01 3.23 27.03
C LEU A 52 -8.72 4.73 26.91
N ILE A 53 -7.73 5.11 26.09
CA ILE A 53 -7.65 6.50 25.62
C ILE A 53 -8.55 6.59 24.39
N SER A 54 -9.83 6.93 24.61
CA SER A 54 -10.75 7.26 23.52
C SER A 54 -10.38 8.62 22.95
N TYR A 55 -9.49 8.66 21.96
CA TYR A 55 -9.42 9.82 21.07
C TYR A 55 -10.67 9.79 20.18
N SER A 56 -11.73 10.37 20.72
CA SER A 56 -12.83 10.85 19.92
C SER A 56 -12.26 11.92 18.98
N CYS A 57 -11.94 11.55 17.73
CA CYS A 57 -11.61 12.53 16.69
C CYS A 57 -12.70 13.62 16.62
N LEU A 58 -13.95 13.25 16.96
CA LEU A 58 -15.08 14.16 17.08
C LEU A 58 -14.89 15.23 18.18
N ALA A 59 -14.28 14.92 19.33
CA ALA A 59 -14.03 15.92 20.37
C ALA A 59 -12.94 16.92 19.97
N LEU A 60 -11.90 16.44 19.27
CA LEU A 60 -10.86 17.29 18.71
C LEU A 60 -11.39 18.17 17.56
N ASP A 61 -12.28 17.62 16.72
CA ASP A 61 -12.97 18.36 15.63
C ASP A 61 -14.01 19.37 16.15
N LEU A 62 -14.57 19.15 17.34
CA LEU A 62 -15.57 20.06 17.95
C LEU A 62 -14.97 21.09 18.93
N GLY A 63 -13.67 20.99 19.27
CA GLY A 63 -12.99 21.96 20.13
C GLY A 63 -13.56 22.07 21.55
N LEU A 64 -14.08 20.97 22.10
CA LEU A 64 -14.66 20.87 23.45
C LEU A 64 -13.62 20.42 24.49
#